data_AF-A0A5N9A8T6-F1
#
_entry.id   AF-A0A5N9A8T6-F1
#
_cell.length_a   1.000
_cell.length_b   1.000
_cell.length_c   1.000
_cell.angle_alpha   90.00
_cell.angle_beta   90.00
_cell.angle_gamma   90.00
#
_symmetry.space_group_name_H-M   'P 1'
#
loop_
_entity.id
_entity.type
_entity.pdbx_description
1 polymer ?
#
loop_
_entity_poly.entity_id
_entity_poly.type
_entity_poly.pdbx_seq_one_letter_code
_entity_poly.pdbx_strand_id
1 'polypeptide(L)'
;MNVDEIYQRFTSGNRKDAVRAGWLGQYLESPISFWCDLHAPESAKEPISDQQQYIFDVGKAHQERVNKQMYPGGVEERHFDDRIGFRRVLEVMSGGSAYLKDMPLLCWSHGLTGRPDVLEKVDGVPSVFGDHSYRVIEVKSSRKLRESQILQAALYNRVLGMVQEFEPPEFYLVNRDMDLVPMAMEDYNARLDEVLAQVREIMAGKKVAPVHGAGKWPWTSYIDGLAVEANDVSLLTGVGQATRDSLVAAGFQTLEAIAKANETELVGVNRVGPTTARKMMVSAQAIQEKRPVRRGQLGDIRRGKTEVFFDFEGAQEGDQAEVLEMVNYLIGAVYRVDQGEAKYIPFFAESFDEEDVNLRNFLEWGNSLDDAVFYHWHHYERTHLNKMVDRYGVDANLAAGVLERMEDLSPWVNKAYAFPAYGEGLKAIAKSLGFHWQQDDVSGVGSMTLYVKYVESGSTDEEAKQKIVLYNEDDCFATMHIYDWVMAQEI
;
A
#
# COMPACT_ATOMS: atom_id res chain seq x y z
N MET A 1 24.51 39.15 14.28
CA MET A 1 23.30 38.44 13.83
C MET A 1 22.33 38.34 14.99
N ASN A 2 21.05 38.60 14.78
CA ASN A 2 20.09 38.61 15.87
C ASN A 2 19.17 37.39 15.80
N VAL A 3 19.62 36.25 16.33
CA VAL A 3 18.82 35.02 16.45
C VAL A 3 17.47 35.31 17.12
N ASP A 4 17.43 36.21 18.11
CA ASP A 4 16.19 36.59 18.79
C ASP A 4 15.21 37.29 17.84
N GLU A 5 15.67 38.11 16.91
CA GLU A 5 14.81 38.81 15.94
C GLU A 5 14.16 37.83 14.95
N ILE A 6 14.95 36.92 14.37
CA ILE A 6 14.44 35.87 13.47
C ILE A 6 13.44 34.98 14.23
N TYR A 7 13.80 34.56 15.44
CA TYR A 7 12.94 33.76 16.30
C TYR A 7 11.59 34.45 16.57
N GLN A 8 11.59 35.71 17.00
CA GLN A 8 10.35 36.44 17.27
C GLN A 8 9.52 36.65 16.01
N ARG A 9 10.17 36.98 14.87
CA ARG A 9 9.50 37.17 13.58
C ARG A 9 8.69 35.94 13.17
N PHE A 10 9.26 34.75 13.29
CA PHE A 10 8.62 33.53 12.79
C PHE A 10 7.77 32.76 13.81
N THR A 11 7.89 33.06 15.10
CA THR A 11 7.07 32.44 16.17
C THR A 11 5.87 33.30 16.62
N SER A 12 5.69 34.47 16.02
CA SER A 12 4.60 35.42 16.34
C SER A 12 3.19 35.00 15.89
N GLY A 13 3.09 34.03 14.97
CA GLY A 13 1.80 33.53 14.45
C GLY A 13 1.16 32.41 15.28
N ASN A 14 0.00 31.93 14.83
CA ASN A 14 -0.73 30.83 15.47
C ASN A 14 -0.33 29.46 14.88
N ARG A 15 0.17 28.57 15.73
CA ARG A 15 0.53 27.19 15.35
C ARG A 15 -0.64 26.42 14.74
N LYS A 16 -1.89 26.66 15.18
CA LYS A 16 -3.06 25.92 14.70
C LYS A 16 -3.41 26.21 13.24
N ASP A 17 -3.02 27.39 12.75
CA ASP A 17 -3.31 27.82 11.39
C ASP A 17 -2.14 27.48 10.44
N ALA A 18 -1.06 26.88 10.97
CA ALA A 18 0.12 26.55 10.21
C ALA A 18 0.01 25.19 9.53
N VAL A 19 0.17 25.18 8.20
CA VAL A 19 0.29 23.96 7.41
C VAL A 19 1.60 23.27 7.77
N ARG A 20 1.52 22.01 8.19
CA ARG A 20 2.70 21.15 8.38
C ARG A 20 3.12 20.60 7.03
N ALA A 21 4.40 20.62 6.70
CA ALA A 21 4.85 20.12 5.39
C ALA A 21 4.45 18.66 5.11
N GLY A 22 4.46 17.79 6.14
CA GLY A 22 3.97 16.42 6.02
C GLY A 22 2.51 16.30 5.56
N TRP A 23 1.68 17.34 5.80
CA TRP A 23 0.29 17.36 5.35
C TRP A 23 0.14 17.43 3.83
N LEU A 24 1.11 18.01 3.11
CA LEU A 24 1.06 18.01 1.64
C LEU A 24 1.19 16.58 1.12
N GLY A 25 2.12 15.82 1.69
CA GLY A 25 2.28 14.41 1.37
C GLY A 25 1.01 13.61 1.67
N GLN A 26 0.44 13.77 2.86
CA GLN A 26 -0.80 13.11 3.24
C GLN A 26 -1.98 13.47 2.32
N TYR A 27 -2.15 14.75 2.02
CA TYR A 27 -3.19 15.22 1.10
C TYR A 27 -3.05 14.63 -0.31
N LEU A 28 -1.83 14.62 -0.87
CA LEU A 28 -1.58 14.09 -2.21
C LEU A 28 -1.77 12.57 -2.28
N GLU A 29 -1.50 11.85 -1.20
CA GLU A 29 -1.73 10.40 -1.13
C GLU A 29 -3.22 10.06 -0.94
N SER A 30 -3.94 10.84 -0.12
CA SER A 30 -5.39 10.72 0.07
C SER A 30 -6.00 11.97 0.72
N PRO A 31 -6.71 12.80 -0.06
CA PRO A 31 -7.39 13.98 0.47
C PRO A 31 -8.43 13.66 1.55
N ILE A 32 -9.08 12.50 1.46
CA ILE A 32 -10.10 12.07 2.43
C ILE A 32 -9.45 11.60 3.73
N SER A 33 -8.32 10.90 3.69
CA SER A 33 -7.57 10.57 4.92
C SER A 33 -7.00 11.81 5.59
N PHE A 34 -6.51 12.78 4.82
CA PHE A 34 -6.10 14.07 5.36
C PHE A 34 -7.29 14.83 6.00
N TRP A 35 -8.46 14.80 5.39
CA TRP A 35 -9.67 15.35 6.01
C TRP A 35 -9.99 14.64 7.34
N CYS A 36 -9.86 13.31 7.40
CA CYS A 36 -10.06 12.55 8.63
C CYS A 36 -9.07 12.91 9.73
N ASP A 37 -7.79 13.12 9.40
CA ASP A 37 -6.76 13.57 10.36
C ASP A 37 -7.13 14.88 11.09
N LEU A 38 -7.91 15.74 10.44
CA LEU A 38 -8.33 17.02 10.99
C LEU A 38 -9.71 16.99 11.65
N HIS A 39 -10.63 16.18 11.12
CA HIS A 39 -12.07 16.33 11.40
C HIS A 39 -12.77 15.05 11.87
N ALA A 40 -12.20 13.87 11.64
CA ALA A 40 -12.83 12.60 12.04
C ALA A 40 -12.62 12.32 13.54
N PRO A 41 -13.52 11.53 14.16
CA PRO A 41 -13.34 11.14 15.56
C PRO A 41 -12.08 10.28 15.75
N GLU A 42 -11.26 10.60 16.75
CA GLU A 42 -10.05 9.84 17.07
C GLU A 42 -10.34 8.35 17.36
N SER A 43 -11.52 8.06 17.92
CA SER A 43 -11.98 6.70 18.20
C SER A 43 -12.27 5.85 16.95
N ALA A 44 -12.32 6.47 15.77
CA ALA A 44 -12.53 5.75 14.50
C ALA A 44 -11.20 5.30 13.85
N LYS A 45 -10.06 5.65 14.43
CA LYS A 45 -8.75 5.19 13.95
C LYS A 45 -8.57 3.69 14.15
N GLU A 46 -8.06 3.04 13.12
CA GLU A 46 -7.60 1.67 13.17
C GLU A 46 -6.38 1.57 14.10
N PRO A 47 -6.27 0.50 14.91
CA PRO A 47 -5.02 0.21 15.61
C PRO A 47 -3.90 -0.03 14.61
N ILE A 48 -2.65 0.11 15.07
CA ILE A 48 -1.50 -0.30 14.27
C ILE A 48 -1.50 -1.82 14.11
N SER A 49 -1.31 -2.29 12.87
CA SER A 49 -1.12 -3.70 12.56
C SER A 49 0.37 -4.03 12.45
N ASP A 50 0.73 -5.32 12.52
CA ASP A 50 2.11 -5.78 12.34
C ASP A 50 2.71 -5.31 11.01
N GLN A 51 1.90 -5.31 9.94
CA GLN A 51 2.28 -4.77 8.64
C GLN A 51 2.67 -3.29 8.71
N GLN A 52 1.86 -2.47 9.40
CA GLN A 52 2.15 -1.03 9.52
C GLN A 52 3.38 -0.79 10.39
N GLN A 53 3.52 -1.55 11.47
CA GLN A 53 4.70 -1.50 12.33
C GLN A 53 5.97 -1.82 11.54
N TYR A 54 5.95 -2.89 10.73
CA TYR A 54 7.06 -3.25 9.84
C TYR A 54 7.41 -2.13 8.85
N ILE A 55 6.43 -1.51 8.20
CA ILE A 55 6.67 -0.38 7.27
C ILE A 55 7.36 0.80 7.99
N PHE A 56 6.95 1.11 9.21
CA PHE A 56 7.59 2.16 10.01
C PHE A 56 9.02 1.80 10.41
N ASP A 57 9.25 0.56 10.81
CA ASP A 57 10.57 0.09 11.23
C ASP A 57 11.56 0.09 10.05
N VAL A 58 11.15 -0.35 8.87
CA VAL A 58 11.95 -0.25 7.62
C VAL A 58 12.27 1.21 7.29
N GLY A 59 11.29 2.11 7.38
CA GLY A 59 11.49 3.54 7.15
C GLY A 59 12.53 4.14 8.10
N LYS A 60 12.40 3.83 9.39
CA LYS A 60 13.30 4.31 10.44
C LYS A 60 14.71 3.73 10.29
N ALA A 61 14.85 2.43 10.05
CA ALA A 61 16.13 1.78 9.85
C ALA A 61 16.88 2.36 8.63
N HIS A 62 16.16 2.65 7.55
CA HIS A 62 16.72 3.33 6.39
C HIS A 62 17.22 4.75 6.73
N GLN A 63 16.41 5.55 7.42
CA GLN A 63 16.79 6.90 7.84
C GLN A 63 18.02 6.88 8.76
N GLU A 64 18.08 5.97 9.73
CA GLU A 64 19.23 5.80 10.63
C GLU A 64 20.49 5.43 9.84
N ARG A 65 20.36 4.56 8.84
CA ARG A 65 21.47 4.17 7.94
C ARG A 65 21.99 5.37 7.14
N VAL A 66 21.10 6.16 6.53
CA VAL A 66 21.45 7.38 5.80
C VAL A 66 22.15 8.38 6.71
N ASN A 67 21.58 8.66 7.88
CA ASN A 67 22.17 9.58 8.85
C ASN A 67 23.58 9.15 9.29
N LYS A 68 23.80 7.85 9.53
CA LYS A 68 25.09 7.32 9.96
C LYS A 68 26.14 7.37 8.86
N GLN A 69 25.77 7.05 7.62
CA GLN A 69 26.72 6.89 6.52
C GLN A 69 27.00 8.19 5.76
N MET A 70 25.97 9.02 5.54
CA MET A 70 26.07 10.22 4.70
C MET A 70 26.24 11.51 5.53
N TYR A 71 25.64 11.57 6.73
CA TYR A 71 25.59 12.79 7.55
C TYR A 71 26.14 12.60 8.97
N PRO A 72 27.36 12.03 9.12
CA PRO A 72 27.93 11.76 10.43
C PRO A 72 28.21 13.04 11.21
N GLY A 73 28.00 13.01 12.52
CA GLY A 73 28.26 14.15 13.40
C GLY A 73 27.24 15.30 13.29
N GLY A 74 26.12 15.09 12.59
CA GLY A 74 25.03 16.07 12.55
C GLY A 74 24.39 16.30 13.92
N VAL A 75 24.05 17.55 14.20
CA VAL A 75 23.40 17.96 15.46
C VAL A 75 21.96 17.47 15.45
N GLU A 76 21.60 16.66 16.42
CA GLU A 76 20.26 16.14 16.65
C GLU A 76 19.96 16.25 18.13
N GLU A 77 18.97 17.06 18.50
CA GLU A 77 18.64 17.32 19.90
C GLU A 77 17.14 17.07 20.11
N ARG A 78 16.80 16.35 21.18
CA ARG A 78 15.40 16.16 21.57
C ARG A 78 14.91 17.37 22.33
N HIS A 79 13.81 17.96 21.88
CA HIS A 79 13.11 19.06 22.54
C HIS A 79 11.63 18.74 22.73
N PHE A 80 11.08 19.19 23.85
CA PHE A 80 9.66 19.01 24.19
C PHE A 80 8.74 20.05 23.54
N ASP A 81 9.30 21.14 23.01
CA ASP A 81 8.57 22.23 22.38
C ASP A 81 9.28 22.65 21.08
N ASP A 82 8.52 22.76 19.99
CA ASP A 82 9.03 23.17 18.68
C ASP A 82 9.60 24.59 18.72
N ARG A 83 9.14 25.48 19.61
CA ARG A 83 9.75 26.82 19.78
C ARG A 83 11.18 26.72 20.29
N ILE A 84 11.42 25.87 21.30
CA ILE A 84 12.77 25.64 21.85
C ILE A 84 13.66 25.03 20.76
N GLY A 85 13.13 24.02 20.06
CA GLY A 85 13.83 23.39 18.94
C GLY A 85 14.19 24.40 17.83
N PHE A 86 13.28 25.29 17.46
CA PHE A 86 13.53 26.28 16.41
C PHE A 86 14.56 27.33 16.83
N ARG A 87 14.51 27.82 18.07
CA ARG A 87 15.57 28.69 18.59
C ARG A 87 16.94 28.00 18.49
N ARG A 88 16.99 26.72 18.85
CA ARG A 88 18.21 25.92 18.76
C ARG A 88 18.70 25.76 17.32
N VAL A 89 17.80 25.55 16.36
CA VAL A 89 18.14 25.54 14.92
C VAL A 89 18.84 26.82 14.53
N LEU A 90 18.28 27.99 14.89
CA LEU A 90 18.89 29.28 14.54
C LEU A 90 20.28 29.47 15.15
N GLU A 91 20.48 29.03 16.40
CA GLU A 91 21.80 29.07 17.06
C GLU A 91 22.82 28.18 16.36
N VAL A 92 22.42 26.95 16.00
CA VAL A 92 23.29 25.98 15.33
C VAL A 92 23.61 26.41 13.89
N MET A 93 22.63 26.94 13.17
CA MET A 93 22.83 27.50 11.82
C MET A 93 23.74 28.74 11.85
N SER A 94 23.56 29.62 12.84
CA SER A 94 24.46 30.76 13.06
C SER A 94 25.87 30.33 13.46
N GLY A 95 26.01 29.20 14.16
CA GLY A 95 27.30 28.60 14.50
C GLY A 95 27.99 27.88 13.34
N GLY A 96 27.29 27.66 12.22
CA GLY A 96 27.85 27.05 11.02
C GLY A 96 28.14 25.56 11.15
N SER A 97 27.36 24.82 11.94
CA SER A 97 27.46 23.36 12.00
C SER A 97 27.14 22.72 10.65
N ALA A 98 27.87 21.67 10.28
CA ALA A 98 27.76 21.04 8.96
C ALA A 98 26.36 20.46 8.68
N TYR A 99 25.79 19.76 9.65
CA TYR A 99 24.47 19.12 9.51
C TYR A 99 23.61 19.33 10.75
N LEU A 100 22.30 19.52 10.54
CA LEU A 100 21.27 19.42 11.55
C LEU A 100 20.29 18.31 11.14
N LYS A 101 19.82 17.50 12.09
CA LYS A 101 18.93 16.36 11.80
C LYS A 101 17.66 16.40 12.65
N ASP A 102 16.51 16.11 12.04
CA ASP A 102 15.19 16.05 12.69
C ASP A 102 14.79 17.31 13.49
N MET A 103 15.26 18.49 13.06
CA MET A 103 15.03 19.74 13.79
C MET A 103 13.88 20.57 13.16
N PRO A 104 13.05 21.25 13.98
CA PRO A 104 11.87 21.96 13.50
C PRO A 104 12.22 23.31 12.86
N LEU A 105 11.56 23.61 11.75
CA LEU A 105 11.50 24.92 11.11
C LEU A 105 10.12 25.53 11.32
N LEU A 106 10.06 26.74 11.88
CA LEU A 106 8.82 27.45 12.15
C LEU A 106 8.72 28.69 11.28
N CYS A 107 7.58 28.88 10.63
CA CYS A 107 7.18 30.08 9.90
C CYS A 107 5.70 30.39 10.17
N TRP A 108 5.29 30.47 11.44
CA TRP A 108 3.88 30.64 11.80
C TRP A 108 3.31 31.99 11.36
N SER A 109 4.14 33.01 11.23
CA SER A 109 3.76 34.29 10.61
C SER A 109 3.28 34.14 9.16
N HIS A 110 3.66 33.05 8.49
CA HIS A 110 3.25 32.71 7.11
C HIS A 110 2.31 31.48 7.08
N GLY A 111 1.94 30.95 8.25
CA GLY A 111 1.11 29.76 8.38
C GLY A 111 1.79 28.50 7.86
N LEU A 112 3.10 28.34 8.08
CA LEU A 112 3.87 27.16 7.65
C LEU A 112 4.76 26.63 8.78
N THR A 113 4.99 25.32 8.78
CA THR A 113 5.96 24.66 9.66
C THR A 113 6.45 23.35 9.06
N GLY A 114 7.65 22.93 9.43
CA GLY A 114 8.24 21.70 8.94
C GLY A 114 9.30 21.13 9.86
N ARG A 115 9.74 19.91 9.57
CA ARG A 115 10.83 19.21 10.25
C ARG A 115 11.52 18.35 9.19
N PRO A 116 12.47 18.94 8.44
CA PRO A 116 13.24 18.18 7.45
C PRO A 116 14.12 17.14 8.14
N ASP A 117 14.39 16.04 7.45
CA ASP A 117 15.27 15.00 7.98
C ASP A 117 16.69 15.52 8.19
N VAL A 118 17.24 16.25 7.21
CA VAL A 118 18.58 16.85 7.27
C VAL A 118 18.59 18.26 6.68
N LEU A 119 19.28 19.17 7.37
CA LEU A 119 19.74 20.44 6.84
C LEU A 119 21.26 20.39 6.70
N GLU A 120 21.78 20.63 5.50
CA GLU A 120 23.20 20.62 5.21
C GLU A 120 23.70 22.04 4.91
N LYS A 121 24.82 22.41 5.53
CA LYS A 121 25.48 23.70 5.31
C LYS A 121 26.11 23.77 3.92
N VAL A 122 25.94 24.91 3.26
CA VAL A 122 26.59 25.25 1.99
C VAL A 122 27.48 26.47 2.20
N ASP A 123 28.79 26.26 2.10
CA ASP A 123 29.79 27.33 2.22
C ASP A 123 29.81 28.23 0.97
N GLY A 124 30.12 29.52 1.16
CA GLY A 124 30.29 30.47 0.05
C GLY A 124 28.99 30.98 -0.57
N VAL A 125 27.84 30.58 -0.02
CA VAL A 125 26.51 31.07 -0.40
C VAL A 125 25.94 31.85 0.79
N PRO A 126 25.99 33.19 0.78
CA PRO A 126 25.58 33.98 1.94
C PRO A 126 24.09 33.85 2.27
N SER A 127 23.77 33.95 3.56
CA SER A 127 22.41 34.02 4.08
C SER A 127 22.37 34.97 5.29
N VAL A 128 21.21 35.08 5.95
CA VAL A 128 21.16 35.76 7.26
C VAL A 128 22.05 35.10 8.32
N PHE A 129 22.64 33.92 8.06
CA PHE A 129 23.55 33.16 8.93
C PHE A 129 25.05 33.41 8.71
N GLY A 130 25.43 34.21 7.71
CA GLY A 130 26.82 34.59 7.42
C GLY A 130 27.21 34.29 5.98
N ASP A 131 28.47 33.94 5.76
CA ASP A 131 29.01 33.55 4.44
C ASP A 131 28.64 32.11 4.01
N HIS A 132 27.57 31.57 4.61
CA HIS A 132 27.04 30.24 4.34
C HIS A 132 25.51 30.24 4.42
N SER A 133 24.91 29.22 3.84
CA SER A 133 23.47 28.94 3.86
C SER A 133 23.25 27.47 4.18
N TYR A 134 22.00 27.02 4.18
CA TYR A 134 21.64 25.62 4.33
C TYR A 134 20.72 25.17 3.19
N ARG A 135 20.75 23.88 2.88
CA ARG A 135 19.84 23.21 1.96
C ARG A 135 19.16 22.01 2.61
N VAL A 136 17.98 21.65 2.08
CA VAL A 136 17.18 20.52 2.57
C VAL A 136 17.60 19.22 1.91
N ILE A 137 17.72 18.17 2.72
CA ILE A 137 17.78 16.78 2.29
C ILE A 137 16.69 16.00 3.03
N GLU A 138 15.78 15.40 2.27
CA GLU A 138 14.71 14.53 2.80
C GLU A 138 15.00 13.05 2.49
N VAL A 139 14.81 12.16 3.46
CA VAL A 139 15.15 10.74 3.32
C VAL A 139 13.89 9.91 3.11
N LYS A 140 13.86 9.07 2.08
CA LYS A 140 12.72 8.21 1.74
C LYS A 140 13.16 6.77 1.47
N SER A 141 12.54 5.82 2.17
CA SER A 141 12.77 4.37 1.99
C SER A 141 12.18 3.79 0.69
N SER A 142 11.61 4.62 -0.17
CA SER A 142 11.13 4.23 -1.51
C SER A 142 12.21 4.41 -2.57
N ARG A 143 12.36 3.45 -3.49
CA ARG A 143 13.27 3.57 -4.65
C ARG A 143 12.85 4.69 -5.60
N LYS A 144 11.58 4.67 -6.02
CA LYS A 144 11.00 5.72 -6.86
C LYS A 144 10.38 6.79 -5.98
N LEU A 145 10.87 8.01 -6.13
CA LEU A 145 10.34 9.18 -5.43
C LEU A 145 8.97 9.58 -6.01
N ARG A 146 8.00 9.79 -5.13
CA ARG A 146 6.63 10.20 -5.49
C ARG A 146 6.49 11.72 -5.39
N GLU A 147 5.55 12.29 -6.15
CA GLU A 147 5.23 13.73 -6.10
C GLU A 147 4.92 14.19 -4.67
N SER A 148 4.21 13.38 -3.89
CA SER A 148 3.89 13.63 -2.48
C SER A 148 5.13 13.87 -1.61
N GLN A 149 6.20 13.11 -1.84
CA GLN A 149 7.47 13.21 -1.11
C GLN A 149 8.28 14.42 -1.59
N ILE A 150 8.27 14.68 -2.91
CA ILE A 150 9.00 15.79 -3.51
C ILE A 150 8.39 17.13 -3.05
N LEU A 151 7.06 17.27 -3.08
CA LEU A 151 6.39 18.51 -2.65
C LEU A 151 6.48 18.74 -1.14
N GLN A 152 6.55 17.68 -0.33
CA GLN A 152 6.89 17.80 1.09
C GLN A 152 8.27 18.45 1.27
N ALA A 153 9.29 17.95 0.58
CA ALA A 153 10.66 18.50 0.63
C ALA A 153 10.75 19.91 0.03
N ALA A 154 10.01 20.19 -1.05
CA ALA A 154 9.91 21.53 -1.62
C ALA A 154 9.34 22.54 -0.61
N LEU A 155 8.34 22.14 0.19
CA LEU A 155 7.84 23.02 1.26
C LEU A 155 8.88 23.26 2.35
N TYR A 156 9.66 22.25 2.74
CA TYR A 156 10.78 22.45 3.66
C TYR A 156 11.78 23.45 3.09
N ASN A 157 12.13 23.32 1.81
CA ASN A 157 13.06 24.23 1.13
C ASN A 157 12.56 25.68 1.17
N ARG A 158 11.26 25.89 0.92
CA ARG A 158 10.62 27.20 1.00
C ARG A 158 10.56 27.77 2.43
N VAL A 159 10.21 26.95 3.41
CA VAL A 159 10.21 27.36 4.82
C VAL A 159 11.62 27.75 5.26
N LEU A 160 12.63 26.96 4.90
CA LEU A 160 14.03 27.27 5.14
C LEU A 160 14.42 28.58 4.45
N GLY A 161 14.01 28.77 3.21
CA GLY A 161 14.25 29.99 2.43
C GLY A 161 13.74 31.26 3.10
N MET A 162 12.56 31.21 3.71
CA MET A 162 12.03 32.30 4.52
C MET A 162 12.89 32.59 5.74
N VAL A 163 13.31 31.54 6.47
CA VAL A 163 14.09 31.66 7.71
C VAL A 163 15.49 32.23 7.45
N GLN A 164 16.15 31.79 6.39
CA GLN A 164 17.52 32.19 6.08
C GLN A 164 17.64 33.39 5.10
N GLU A 165 16.49 33.92 4.65
CA GLU A 165 16.34 34.94 3.59
C GLU A 165 17.03 34.60 2.26
N PHE A 166 17.17 33.31 1.98
CA PHE A 166 17.69 32.76 0.74
C PHE A 166 17.04 31.40 0.49
N GLU A 167 16.15 31.32 -0.49
CA GLU A 167 15.55 30.05 -0.93
C GLU A 167 16.56 29.31 -1.82
N PRO A 168 17.07 28.13 -1.41
CA PRO A 168 17.97 27.37 -2.24
C PRO A 168 17.31 27.02 -3.58
N PRO A 169 18.04 27.15 -4.71
CA PRO A 169 17.50 26.81 -6.03
C PRO A 169 17.23 25.31 -6.18
N GLU A 170 17.88 24.47 -5.36
CA GLU A 170 17.71 23.03 -5.33
C GLU A 170 17.53 22.51 -3.90
N PHE A 171 16.77 21.44 -3.79
CA PHE A 171 16.70 20.58 -2.61
C PHE A 171 16.92 19.12 -3.03
N TYR A 172 17.16 18.25 -2.07
CA TYR A 172 17.60 16.88 -2.36
C TYR A 172 16.74 15.86 -1.66
N LEU A 173 16.60 14.68 -2.28
CA LEU A 173 16.03 13.51 -1.64
C LEU A 173 17.02 12.35 -1.68
N VAL A 174 17.11 11.60 -0.59
CA VAL A 174 17.83 10.32 -0.56
C VAL A 174 16.81 9.18 -0.74
N ASN A 175 16.99 8.36 -1.76
CA ASN A 175 16.11 7.21 -2.02
C ASN A 175 16.59 5.94 -1.27
N ARG A 176 15.82 4.84 -1.40
CA ARG A 176 16.16 3.54 -0.78
C ARG A 176 17.58 3.05 -1.10
N ASP A 177 18.04 3.31 -2.32
CA ASP A 177 19.31 2.85 -2.88
C ASP A 177 20.48 3.78 -2.50
N MET A 178 20.24 4.77 -1.64
CA MET A 178 21.19 5.79 -1.15
C MET A 178 21.61 6.81 -2.22
N ASP A 179 20.88 6.91 -3.31
CA ASP A 179 21.10 7.96 -4.31
C ASP A 179 20.63 9.30 -3.78
N LEU A 180 21.49 10.32 -3.89
CA LEU A 180 21.14 11.70 -3.61
C LEU A 180 20.60 12.36 -4.88
N VAL A 181 19.27 12.55 -4.94
CA VAL A 181 18.57 13.05 -6.13
C VAL A 181 18.27 14.54 -5.98
N PRO A 182 18.85 15.43 -6.83
CA PRO A 182 18.55 16.85 -6.84
C PRO A 182 17.17 17.13 -7.45
N MET A 183 16.49 18.14 -6.91
CA MET A 183 15.22 18.67 -7.39
C MET A 183 15.33 20.19 -7.53
N ALA A 184 15.05 20.72 -8.72
CA ALA A 184 15.03 22.17 -8.94
C ALA A 184 13.75 22.78 -8.37
N MET A 185 13.87 23.76 -7.47
CA MET A 185 12.73 24.39 -6.80
C MET A 185 11.76 25.05 -7.79
N GLU A 186 12.29 25.59 -8.90
CA GLU A 186 11.49 26.26 -9.93
C GLU A 186 10.44 25.34 -10.58
N ASP A 187 10.74 24.05 -10.74
CA ASP A 187 9.83 23.06 -11.33
C ASP A 187 8.59 22.82 -10.46
N TYR A 188 8.69 23.07 -9.15
CA TYR A 188 7.66 22.74 -8.18
C TYR A 188 6.91 23.94 -7.62
N ASN A 189 7.36 25.18 -7.90
CA ASN A 189 6.79 26.40 -7.31
C ASN A 189 5.27 26.50 -7.50
N ALA A 190 4.80 26.41 -8.75
CA ALA A 190 3.38 26.57 -9.07
C ALA A 190 2.53 25.43 -8.50
N ARG A 191 3.04 24.19 -8.57
CA ARG A 191 2.34 23.02 -8.05
C ARG A 191 2.26 23.03 -6.53
N LEU A 192 3.33 23.46 -5.86
CA LEU A 192 3.36 23.63 -4.41
C LEU A 192 2.31 24.65 -3.95
N ASP A 193 2.18 25.78 -4.64
CA ASP A 193 1.18 26.81 -4.31
C ASP A 193 -0.26 26.29 -4.47
N GLU A 194 -0.52 25.54 -5.55
CA GLU A 194 -1.82 24.90 -5.80
C GLU A 194 -2.19 23.93 -4.68
N VAL A 195 -1.28 23.02 -4.32
CA VAL A 195 -1.52 22.02 -3.28
C VAL A 195 -1.67 22.69 -1.91
N LEU A 196 -0.88 23.72 -1.60
CA LEU A 196 -1.03 24.50 -0.37
C LEU A 196 -2.41 25.15 -0.26
N ALA A 197 -2.94 25.70 -1.36
CA ALA A 197 -4.27 26.26 -1.38
C ALA A 197 -5.34 25.19 -1.10
N GLN A 198 -5.23 24.02 -1.73
CA GLN A 198 -6.16 22.91 -1.53
C GLN A 198 -6.13 22.34 -0.10
N VAL A 199 -4.93 22.20 0.49
CA VAL A 199 -4.76 21.81 1.90
C VAL A 199 -5.45 22.82 2.82
N ARG A 200 -5.28 24.12 2.58
CA ARG A 200 -5.91 25.18 3.36
C ARG A 200 -7.45 25.16 3.26
N GLU A 201 -8.01 24.81 2.10
CA GLU A 201 -9.46 24.65 1.97
C GLU A 201 -10.00 23.53 2.87
N ILE A 202 -9.31 22.38 2.93
CA ILE A 202 -9.70 21.26 3.82
C ILE A 202 -9.53 21.65 5.29
N MET A 203 -8.46 22.35 5.64
CA MET A 203 -8.29 22.92 6.99
C MET A 203 -9.44 23.85 7.36
N ALA A 204 -9.92 24.65 6.41
CA ALA A 204 -11.07 25.55 6.58
C ALA A 204 -12.43 24.83 6.59
N GLY A 205 -12.46 23.50 6.49
CA GLY A 205 -13.67 22.69 6.60
C GLY A 205 -14.31 22.29 5.27
N LYS A 206 -13.62 22.45 4.13
CA LYS A 206 -14.07 21.85 2.87
C LYS A 206 -14.22 20.34 3.04
N LYS A 207 -15.44 19.84 2.80
CA LYS A 207 -15.72 18.40 2.85
C LYS A 207 -15.05 17.70 1.67
N VAL A 208 -14.58 16.48 1.93
CA VAL A 208 -14.10 15.55 0.91
C VAL A 208 -15.08 14.39 0.85
N ALA A 209 -15.48 13.96 -0.35
CA ALA A 209 -16.38 12.82 -0.49
C ALA A 209 -15.65 11.52 -0.10
N PRO A 210 -16.29 10.62 0.67
CA PRO A 210 -15.73 9.30 0.91
C PRO A 210 -15.72 8.51 -0.38
N VAL A 211 -14.61 7.83 -0.65
CA VAL A 211 -14.40 6.99 -1.83
C VAL A 211 -13.84 5.67 -1.34
N HIS A 212 -14.50 4.57 -1.68
CA HIS A 212 -14.08 3.24 -1.25
C HIS A 212 -12.69 2.90 -1.80
N GLY A 213 -11.81 2.40 -0.94
CA GLY A 213 -10.41 2.10 -1.25
C GLY A 213 -9.49 3.32 -1.39
N ALA A 214 -10.00 4.55 -1.19
CA ALA A 214 -9.16 5.76 -1.21
C ALA A 214 -8.54 6.06 0.16
N GLY A 215 -9.01 5.43 1.24
CA GLY A 215 -8.47 5.58 2.57
C GLY A 215 -7.04 5.05 2.70
N LYS A 216 -6.23 5.73 3.51
CA LYS A 216 -4.96 5.27 4.04
C LYS A 216 -5.11 5.02 5.53
N TRP A 217 -4.34 4.06 6.06
CA TRP A 217 -4.22 3.85 7.50
C TRP A 217 -3.89 5.18 8.21
N PRO A 218 -4.52 5.50 9.35
CA PRO A 218 -5.42 4.65 10.16
C PRO A 218 -6.92 4.81 9.84
N TRP A 219 -7.28 5.28 8.65
CA TRP A 219 -8.66 5.66 8.32
C TRP A 219 -9.35 4.75 7.30
N THR A 220 -8.73 3.63 6.91
CA THR A 220 -9.18 2.79 5.79
C THR A 220 -10.62 2.32 5.99
N SER A 221 -10.88 1.58 7.08
CA SER A 221 -12.19 1.03 7.42
C SER A 221 -13.23 2.11 7.68
N TYR A 222 -12.84 3.24 8.28
CA TYR A 222 -13.74 4.35 8.54
C TYR A 222 -14.23 4.98 7.22
N ILE A 223 -13.32 5.26 6.29
CA ILE A 223 -13.63 5.85 4.99
C ILE A 223 -14.44 4.88 4.13
N ASP A 224 -14.06 3.60 4.11
CA ASP A 224 -14.81 2.57 3.39
C ASP A 224 -16.22 2.42 3.97
N GLY A 225 -16.37 2.47 5.29
CA GLY A 225 -17.66 2.50 5.97
C GLY A 225 -18.52 3.70 5.53
N LEU A 226 -17.94 4.90 5.47
CA LEU A 226 -18.64 6.09 4.98
C LEU A 226 -19.05 5.98 3.50
N ALA A 227 -18.22 5.35 2.66
CA ALA A 227 -18.55 5.11 1.25
C ALA A 227 -19.69 4.09 1.10
N VAL A 228 -19.70 3.05 1.94
CA VAL A 228 -20.80 2.07 2.04
C VAL A 228 -22.09 2.74 2.50
N GLU A 229 -22.05 3.56 3.56
CA GLU A 229 -23.21 4.31 4.05
C GLU A 229 -23.76 5.28 3.01
N ALA A 230 -22.89 5.93 2.24
CA ALA A 230 -23.27 6.79 1.13
C ALA A 230 -23.76 6.02 -0.10
N ASN A 231 -23.65 4.69 -0.09
CA ASN A 231 -23.88 3.80 -1.22
C ASN A 231 -23.14 4.27 -2.49
N ASP A 232 -21.92 4.75 -2.32
CA ASP A 232 -21.17 5.43 -3.38
C ASP A 232 -20.81 4.49 -4.53
N VAL A 233 -20.81 5.02 -5.76
CA VAL A 233 -20.48 4.24 -6.96
C VAL A 233 -19.05 3.68 -6.97
N SER A 234 -18.14 4.22 -6.15
CA SER A 234 -16.79 3.68 -5.96
C SER A 234 -16.74 2.27 -5.35
N LEU A 235 -17.84 1.79 -4.78
CA LEU A 235 -17.96 0.41 -4.29
C LEU A 235 -17.87 -0.63 -5.43
N LEU A 236 -18.02 -0.21 -6.69
CA LEU A 236 -17.84 -1.06 -7.86
C LEU A 236 -16.36 -1.25 -8.17
N THR A 237 -15.92 -2.52 -8.25
CA THR A 237 -14.56 -2.86 -8.67
C THR A 237 -14.22 -2.26 -10.03
N GLY A 238 -13.06 -1.59 -10.10
CA GLY A 238 -12.59 -0.90 -11.31
C GLY A 238 -13.07 0.54 -11.45
N VAL A 239 -13.88 1.07 -10.51
CA VAL A 239 -14.28 2.48 -10.47
C VAL A 239 -13.27 3.30 -9.66
N GLY A 240 -12.18 3.69 -10.32
CA GLY A 240 -11.25 4.68 -9.77
C GLY A 240 -11.81 6.10 -9.78
N GLN A 241 -11.11 7.04 -9.14
CA GLN A 241 -11.55 8.43 -8.95
C GLN A 241 -12.06 9.10 -10.23
N ALA A 242 -11.31 9.03 -11.33
CA ALA A 242 -11.68 9.69 -12.58
C ALA A 242 -12.98 9.12 -13.22
N THR A 243 -13.21 7.81 -13.07
CA THR A 243 -14.44 7.16 -13.53
C THR A 243 -15.60 7.52 -12.61
N ARG A 244 -15.38 7.51 -11.29
CA ARG A 244 -16.35 7.97 -10.30
C ARG A 244 -16.80 9.41 -10.58
N ASP A 245 -15.89 10.34 -10.80
CA ASP A 245 -16.21 11.74 -11.07
C ASP A 245 -17.04 11.89 -12.35
N SER A 246 -16.73 11.09 -13.38
CA SER A 246 -17.50 11.07 -14.64
C SER A 246 -18.92 10.54 -14.43
N LEU A 247 -19.08 9.48 -13.62
CA LEU A 247 -20.39 8.91 -13.26
C LEU A 247 -21.22 9.87 -12.41
N VAL A 248 -20.62 10.48 -11.40
CA VAL A 248 -21.28 11.50 -10.55
C VAL A 248 -21.74 12.68 -11.38
N ALA A 249 -20.90 13.20 -12.29
CA ALA A 249 -21.28 14.28 -13.20
C ALA A 249 -22.45 13.91 -14.15
N ALA A 250 -22.60 12.63 -14.46
CA ALA A 250 -23.71 12.10 -15.23
C ALA A 250 -24.95 11.71 -14.38
N GLY A 251 -24.94 11.95 -13.06
CA GLY A 251 -26.05 11.64 -12.15
C GLY A 251 -26.03 10.23 -11.56
N PHE A 252 -24.98 9.43 -11.82
CA PHE A 252 -24.83 8.06 -11.34
C PHE A 252 -23.91 7.98 -10.12
N GLN A 253 -24.25 8.70 -9.06
CA GLN A 253 -23.43 8.76 -7.84
C GLN A 253 -23.51 7.49 -6.99
N THR A 254 -24.60 6.73 -7.05
CA THR A 254 -24.84 5.60 -6.13
C THR A 254 -24.97 4.25 -6.84
N LEU A 255 -24.76 3.15 -6.10
CA LEU A 255 -25.05 1.82 -6.64
C LEU A 255 -26.53 1.63 -7.00
N GLU A 256 -27.49 2.25 -6.29
CA GLU A 256 -28.90 2.15 -6.70
C GLU A 256 -29.13 2.79 -8.07
N ALA A 257 -28.47 3.92 -8.33
CA ALA A 257 -28.57 4.61 -9.61
C ALA A 257 -28.00 3.73 -10.73
N ILE A 258 -26.84 3.10 -10.51
CA ILE A 258 -26.23 2.19 -11.48
C ILE A 258 -27.09 0.94 -11.70
N ALA A 259 -27.59 0.31 -10.64
CA ALA A 259 -28.37 -0.93 -10.72
C ALA A 259 -29.68 -0.78 -11.52
N LYS A 260 -30.25 0.44 -11.55
CA LYS A 260 -31.49 0.81 -12.25
C LYS A 260 -31.25 1.50 -13.60
N ALA A 261 -30.01 1.85 -13.92
CA ALA A 261 -29.68 2.57 -15.14
C ALA A 261 -29.98 1.73 -16.41
N ASN A 262 -30.20 2.40 -17.54
CA ASN A 262 -30.15 1.72 -18.82
C ASN A 262 -28.70 1.61 -19.30
N GLU A 263 -28.35 0.48 -19.92
CA GLU A 263 -26.98 0.25 -20.40
C GLU A 263 -26.52 1.35 -21.38
N THR A 264 -27.40 1.82 -22.26
CA THR A 264 -27.11 2.90 -23.21
C THR A 264 -26.81 4.25 -22.55
N GLU A 265 -27.42 4.53 -21.39
CA GLU A 265 -27.14 5.76 -20.63
C GLU A 265 -25.73 5.71 -20.03
N LEU A 266 -25.34 4.56 -19.49
CA LEU A 266 -24.01 4.34 -18.93
C LEU A 266 -22.92 4.37 -20.00
N VAL A 267 -23.16 3.80 -21.19
CA VAL A 267 -22.21 3.87 -22.32
C VAL A 267 -21.97 5.30 -22.79
N GLY A 268 -22.93 6.20 -22.56
CA GLY A 268 -22.77 7.63 -22.84
C GLY A 268 -21.84 8.36 -21.87
N VAL A 269 -21.48 7.74 -20.73
CA VAL A 269 -20.59 8.34 -19.73
C VAL A 269 -19.14 8.20 -20.15
N ASN A 270 -18.38 9.29 -20.05
CA ASN A 270 -16.96 9.27 -20.34
C ASN A 270 -16.24 8.19 -19.50
N ARG A 271 -15.33 7.43 -20.12
CA ARG A 271 -14.59 6.28 -19.54
C ARG A 271 -15.42 5.01 -19.31
N VAL A 272 -16.68 4.97 -19.73
CA VAL A 272 -17.55 3.78 -19.59
C VAL A 272 -17.89 3.23 -20.97
N GLY A 273 -17.26 2.10 -21.35
CA GLY A 273 -17.60 1.37 -22.56
C GLY A 273 -18.74 0.35 -22.35
N PRO A 274 -19.28 -0.28 -23.42
CA PRO A 274 -20.37 -1.26 -23.34
C PRO A 274 -20.14 -2.39 -22.33
N THR A 275 -18.97 -3.05 -22.42
CA THR A 275 -18.62 -4.14 -21.49
C THR A 275 -18.55 -3.66 -20.04
N THR A 276 -18.01 -2.45 -19.83
CA THR A 276 -17.89 -1.84 -18.49
C THR A 276 -19.26 -1.48 -17.93
N ALA A 277 -20.14 -0.88 -18.74
CA ALA A 277 -21.51 -0.54 -18.35
C ALA A 277 -22.26 -1.78 -17.87
N ARG A 278 -22.24 -2.86 -18.68
CA ARG A 278 -22.90 -4.11 -18.30
C ARG A 278 -22.32 -4.70 -17.01
N LYS A 279 -20.99 -4.71 -16.87
CA LYS A 279 -20.32 -5.19 -15.65
C LYS A 279 -20.74 -4.38 -14.42
N MET A 280 -20.73 -3.05 -14.51
CA MET A 280 -21.14 -2.13 -13.44
C MET A 280 -22.58 -2.39 -13.00
N MET A 281 -23.52 -2.50 -13.95
CA MET A 281 -24.93 -2.76 -13.65
C MET A 281 -25.13 -4.06 -12.88
N VAL A 282 -24.55 -5.16 -13.37
CA VAL A 282 -24.72 -6.48 -12.75
C VAL A 282 -24.03 -6.55 -11.38
N SER A 283 -22.87 -5.92 -11.22
CA SER A 283 -22.21 -5.79 -9.91
C SER A 283 -23.02 -4.95 -8.93
N ALA A 284 -23.57 -3.81 -9.37
CA ALA A 284 -24.41 -2.98 -8.53
C ALA A 284 -25.67 -3.75 -8.08
N GLN A 285 -26.29 -4.52 -8.99
CA GLN A 285 -27.41 -5.41 -8.67
C GLN A 285 -27.03 -6.47 -7.64
N ALA A 286 -25.89 -7.15 -7.82
CA ALA A 286 -25.44 -8.17 -6.86
C ALA A 286 -25.24 -7.60 -5.46
N ILE A 287 -24.57 -6.45 -5.33
CA ILE A 287 -24.33 -5.77 -4.05
C ILE A 287 -25.67 -5.33 -3.41
N GLN A 288 -26.56 -4.71 -4.18
CA GLN A 288 -27.85 -4.20 -3.69
C GLN A 288 -28.79 -5.32 -3.24
N GLU A 289 -28.83 -6.41 -4.00
CA GLU A 289 -29.66 -7.58 -3.69
C GLU A 289 -29.00 -8.53 -2.69
N LYS A 290 -27.74 -8.27 -2.31
CA LYS A 290 -26.93 -9.08 -1.40
C LYS A 290 -26.88 -10.56 -1.80
N ARG A 291 -26.79 -10.82 -3.10
CA ARG A 291 -26.71 -12.18 -3.67
C ARG A 291 -25.89 -12.20 -4.96
N PRO A 292 -25.27 -13.33 -5.31
CA PRO A 292 -24.63 -13.47 -6.61
C PRO A 292 -25.63 -13.31 -7.76
N VAL A 293 -25.19 -12.64 -8.83
CA VAL A 293 -25.98 -12.43 -10.05
C VAL A 293 -25.18 -12.92 -11.25
N ARG A 294 -25.84 -13.68 -12.14
CA ARG A 294 -25.20 -14.19 -13.34
C ARG A 294 -24.86 -13.03 -14.30
N ARG A 295 -23.59 -12.91 -14.64
CA ARG A 295 -23.02 -11.88 -15.52
C ARG A 295 -22.81 -12.40 -16.93
N GLY A 296 -22.42 -13.67 -17.06
CA GLY A 296 -22.07 -14.31 -18.31
C GLY A 296 -22.30 -15.81 -18.29
N GLN A 297 -21.87 -16.47 -19.37
CA GLN A 297 -21.81 -17.92 -19.42
C GLN A 297 -20.59 -18.40 -18.62
N LEU A 298 -20.71 -19.57 -18.00
CA LEU A 298 -19.57 -20.29 -17.46
C LEU A 298 -18.76 -20.81 -18.64
N GLY A 299 -17.44 -20.59 -18.60
CA GLY A 299 -16.54 -21.20 -19.57
C GLY A 299 -16.33 -22.68 -19.27
N ASP A 300 -15.73 -23.41 -20.20
CA ASP A 300 -15.29 -24.78 -19.95
C ASP A 300 -14.11 -24.75 -18.98
N ILE A 301 -14.32 -25.32 -17.79
CA ILE A 301 -13.28 -25.49 -16.77
C ILE A 301 -12.71 -26.90 -16.88
N ARG A 302 -11.39 -27.03 -16.79
CA ARG A 302 -10.75 -28.35 -16.71
C ARG A 302 -11.21 -29.07 -15.45
N ARG A 303 -11.48 -30.36 -15.57
CA ARG A 303 -11.83 -31.25 -14.46
C ARG A 303 -10.97 -32.49 -14.50
N GLY A 304 -10.72 -33.06 -13.33
CA GLY A 304 -10.02 -34.32 -13.17
C GLY A 304 -10.56 -35.06 -11.96
N LYS A 305 -10.23 -36.33 -11.87
CA LYS A 305 -10.58 -37.20 -10.74
C LYS A 305 -10.03 -36.68 -9.41
N THR A 306 -8.81 -36.13 -9.45
CA THR A 306 -8.18 -35.50 -8.29
C THR A 306 -8.23 -33.98 -8.44
N GLU A 307 -8.81 -33.30 -7.47
CA GLU A 307 -8.88 -31.85 -7.44
C GLU A 307 -7.88 -31.35 -6.40
N VAL A 308 -7.03 -30.40 -6.80
CA VAL A 308 -6.04 -29.77 -5.93
C VAL A 308 -6.27 -28.26 -5.96
N PHE A 309 -6.52 -27.65 -4.81
CA PHE A 309 -6.66 -26.21 -4.62
C PHE A 309 -5.44 -25.73 -3.85
N PHE A 310 -4.64 -24.86 -4.45
CA PHE A 310 -3.35 -24.50 -3.88
C PHE A 310 -3.10 -22.99 -3.94
N ASP A 311 -2.27 -22.53 -3.01
CA ASP A 311 -1.88 -21.14 -2.86
C ASP A 311 -0.42 -21.03 -2.37
N PHE A 312 0.19 -19.86 -2.56
CA PHE A 312 1.58 -19.58 -2.17
C PHE A 312 1.68 -18.45 -1.16
N GLU A 313 2.58 -18.62 -0.19
CA GLU A 313 3.08 -17.52 0.64
C GLU A 313 4.54 -17.20 0.29
N GLY A 314 4.87 -15.90 0.23
CA GLY A 314 6.21 -15.45 -0.12
C GLY A 314 6.74 -14.32 0.77
N ALA A 315 8.05 -14.31 0.98
CA ALA A 315 8.80 -13.31 1.72
C ALA A 315 10.01 -12.82 0.92
N GLN A 316 10.52 -11.64 1.26
CA GLN A 316 11.83 -11.18 0.80
C GLN A 316 12.85 -11.40 1.92
N GLU A 317 14.00 -11.99 1.58
CA GLU A 317 15.12 -12.13 2.51
C GLU A 317 15.86 -10.79 2.63
N GLY A 318 16.05 -10.30 3.86
CA GLY A 318 16.89 -9.13 4.17
C GLY A 318 16.29 -7.75 3.91
N ASP A 319 16.90 -6.74 4.55
CA ASP A 319 16.51 -5.31 4.46
C ASP A 319 17.43 -4.50 3.50
N GLN A 320 18.22 -5.20 2.67
CA GLN A 320 19.35 -4.63 1.93
C GLN A 320 19.17 -4.60 0.41
N ALA A 321 19.82 -3.62 -0.20
CA ALA A 321 19.66 -3.11 -1.56
C ALA A 321 20.19 -4.02 -2.70
N GLU A 322 20.18 -5.34 -2.52
CA GLU A 322 20.29 -6.26 -3.65
C GLU A 322 18.90 -6.81 -3.93
N VAL A 323 18.55 -6.99 -5.21
CA VAL A 323 17.27 -7.53 -5.63
C VAL A 323 17.25 -9.01 -5.23
N LEU A 324 17.01 -9.31 -3.96
CA LEU A 324 16.66 -10.65 -3.53
C LEU A 324 15.24 -10.87 -4.03
N GLU A 325 15.14 -11.80 -4.97
CA GLU A 325 13.86 -12.20 -5.54
C GLU A 325 12.99 -12.79 -4.43
N MET A 326 11.68 -12.63 -4.54
CA MET A 326 10.74 -13.18 -3.56
C MET A 326 10.92 -14.70 -3.44
N VAL A 327 11.03 -15.16 -2.19
CA VAL A 327 11.15 -16.57 -1.79
C VAL A 327 9.76 -17.04 -1.36
N ASN A 328 9.20 -18.02 -2.05
CA ASN A 328 7.94 -18.65 -1.72
C ASN A 328 8.20 -19.76 -0.69
N TYR A 329 8.06 -19.41 0.59
CA TYR A 329 8.39 -20.31 1.69
C TYR A 329 7.29 -21.32 2.00
N LEU A 330 6.06 -21.14 1.50
CA LEU A 330 4.98 -22.10 1.68
C LEU A 330 4.22 -22.30 0.37
N ILE A 331 4.07 -23.56 -0.01
CA ILE A 331 3.09 -24.03 -0.98
C ILE A 331 2.11 -24.91 -0.21
N GLY A 332 0.89 -24.44 0.03
CA GLY A 332 -0.14 -25.30 0.61
C GLY A 332 -1.08 -25.82 -0.45
N ALA A 333 -1.60 -27.02 -0.23
CA ALA A 333 -2.52 -27.68 -1.14
C ALA A 333 -3.62 -28.41 -0.38
N VAL A 334 -4.88 -28.04 -0.64
CA VAL A 334 -6.05 -28.86 -0.30
C VAL A 334 -6.33 -29.77 -1.49
N TYR A 335 -6.38 -31.08 -1.26
CA TYR A 335 -6.70 -32.04 -2.32
C TYR A 335 -7.81 -33.00 -1.91
N ARG A 336 -8.62 -33.44 -2.89
CA ARG A 336 -9.62 -34.50 -2.74
C ARG A 336 -9.70 -35.35 -4.00
N VAL A 337 -10.11 -36.60 -3.84
CA VAL A 337 -10.30 -37.55 -4.94
C VAL A 337 -11.78 -37.89 -5.03
N ASP A 338 -12.35 -37.89 -6.23
CA ASP A 338 -13.75 -38.27 -6.49
C ASP A 338 -14.76 -37.54 -5.58
N GLN A 339 -14.55 -36.24 -5.33
CA GLN A 339 -15.38 -35.42 -4.41
C GLN A 339 -15.46 -35.96 -2.97
N GLY A 340 -14.46 -36.73 -2.54
CA GLY A 340 -14.34 -37.27 -1.18
C GLY A 340 -13.86 -36.24 -0.15
N GLU A 341 -13.37 -36.75 0.98
CA GLU A 341 -12.82 -35.91 2.05
C GLU A 341 -11.58 -35.12 1.56
N ALA A 342 -11.62 -33.81 1.76
CA ALA A 342 -10.52 -32.90 1.43
C ALA A 342 -9.46 -32.91 2.52
N LYS A 343 -8.19 -32.91 2.12
CA LYS A 343 -7.03 -32.93 3.02
C LYS A 343 -6.05 -31.84 2.64
N TYR A 344 -5.53 -31.16 3.64
CA TYR A 344 -4.50 -30.15 3.47
C TYR A 344 -3.09 -30.74 3.62
N ILE A 345 -2.17 -30.33 2.75
CA ILE A 345 -0.74 -30.65 2.81
C ILE A 345 0.06 -29.36 2.66
N PRO A 346 0.85 -28.96 3.68
CA PRO A 346 1.79 -27.86 3.57
C PRO A 346 3.17 -28.35 3.11
N PHE A 347 3.73 -27.68 2.10
CA PHE A 347 5.14 -27.74 1.74
C PHE A 347 5.78 -26.45 2.27
N PHE A 348 6.50 -26.52 3.39
CA PHE A 348 7.04 -25.36 4.10
C PHE A 348 8.58 -25.40 4.14
N ALA A 349 9.22 -24.30 3.74
CA ALA A 349 10.65 -24.08 3.81
C ALA A 349 11.03 -23.51 5.18
N GLU A 350 11.83 -24.23 5.97
CA GLU A 350 12.20 -23.80 7.33
C GLU A 350 13.17 -22.60 7.31
N SER A 351 13.86 -22.41 6.19
CA SER A 351 14.74 -21.26 5.93
C SER A 351 14.60 -20.79 4.48
N PHE A 352 15.09 -19.58 4.19
CA PHE A 352 15.07 -19.00 2.84
C PHE A 352 15.79 -19.87 1.80
N ASP A 353 16.81 -20.64 2.21
CA ASP A 353 17.59 -21.52 1.34
C ASP A 353 16.86 -22.80 0.92
N GLU A 354 15.69 -23.11 1.52
CA GLU A 354 14.97 -24.36 1.30
C GLU A 354 13.87 -24.29 0.22
N GLU A 355 13.67 -23.15 -0.45
CA GLU A 355 12.63 -22.99 -1.49
C GLU A 355 12.79 -24.02 -2.63
N ASP A 356 14.01 -24.37 -3.06
CA ASP A 356 14.24 -25.40 -4.10
C ASP A 356 13.72 -26.78 -3.67
N VAL A 357 14.08 -27.20 -2.46
CA VAL A 357 13.66 -28.51 -1.91
C VAL A 357 12.15 -28.53 -1.80
N ASN A 358 11.57 -27.44 -1.32
CA ASN A 358 10.14 -27.28 -1.13
C ASN A 358 9.37 -27.39 -2.45
N LEU A 359 9.85 -26.67 -3.49
CA LEU A 359 9.32 -26.71 -4.84
C LEU A 359 9.36 -28.13 -5.43
N ARG A 360 10.51 -28.81 -5.33
CA ARG A 360 10.66 -30.18 -5.88
C ARG A 360 9.72 -31.15 -5.21
N ASN A 361 9.58 -31.09 -3.89
CA ASN A 361 8.65 -31.93 -3.14
C ASN A 361 7.20 -31.73 -3.61
N PHE A 362 6.78 -30.47 -3.80
CA PHE A 362 5.44 -30.17 -4.33
C PHE A 362 5.23 -30.74 -5.73
N LEU A 363 6.20 -30.56 -6.63
CA LEU A 363 6.09 -31.07 -8.00
C LEU A 363 6.09 -32.60 -8.07
N GLU A 364 6.95 -33.26 -7.29
CA GLU A 364 6.99 -34.73 -7.21
C GLU A 364 5.67 -35.29 -6.66
N TRP A 365 5.16 -34.70 -5.58
CA TRP A 365 3.85 -35.04 -5.04
C TRP A 365 2.75 -34.84 -6.08
N GLY A 366 2.70 -33.67 -6.74
CA GLY A 366 1.69 -33.35 -7.74
C GLY A 366 1.70 -34.30 -8.95
N ASN A 367 2.88 -34.77 -9.35
CA ASN A 367 3.03 -35.77 -10.42
C ASN A 367 2.66 -37.20 -9.99
N SER A 368 2.63 -37.49 -8.69
CA SER A 368 2.17 -38.78 -8.18
C SER A 368 0.64 -38.95 -8.20
N LEU A 369 -0.11 -37.85 -8.36
CA LEU A 369 -1.56 -37.84 -8.33
C LEU A 369 -2.18 -38.25 -9.67
N ASP A 370 -3.11 -39.20 -9.61
CA ASP A 370 -3.90 -39.70 -10.75
C ASP A 370 -4.91 -38.62 -11.22
N ASP A 371 -4.86 -38.28 -12.51
CA ASP A 371 -5.77 -37.35 -13.19
C ASP A 371 -6.06 -36.06 -12.39
N ALA A 372 -4.99 -35.43 -11.88
CA ALA A 372 -5.13 -34.24 -11.04
C ALA A 372 -5.22 -32.93 -11.82
N VAL A 373 -6.06 -32.00 -11.36
CA VAL A 373 -6.14 -30.60 -11.82
C VAL A 373 -5.82 -29.67 -10.66
N PHE A 374 -4.97 -28.67 -10.92
CA PHE A 374 -4.47 -27.73 -9.91
C PHE A 374 -5.16 -26.38 -10.07
N TYR A 375 -6.21 -26.16 -9.29
CA TYR A 375 -6.93 -24.91 -9.22
C TYR A 375 -6.22 -23.90 -8.33
N HIS A 376 -6.17 -22.66 -8.79
CA HIS A 376 -5.60 -21.55 -8.05
C HIS A 376 -6.39 -20.26 -8.31
N TRP A 377 -6.19 -19.26 -7.46
CA TRP A 377 -6.91 -18.01 -7.54
C TRP A 377 -5.99 -16.88 -8.02
N HIS A 378 -5.93 -16.66 -9.34
CA HIS A 378 -5.20 -15.60 -10.07
C HIS A 378 -3.93 -16.05 -10.80
N HIS A 379 -3.46 -15.30 -11.79
CA HIS A 379 -2.25 -15.63 -12.56
C HIS A 379 -0.93 -15.62 -11.76
N TYR A 380 -0.97 -15.20 -10.50
CA TYR A 380 0.21 -15.01 -9.66
C TYR A 380 0.92 -16.35 -9.41
N GLU A 381 0.19 -17.41 -9.05
CA GLU A 381 0.74 -18.73 -8.75
C GLU A 381 1.47 -19.31 -9.95
N ARG A 382 0.86 -19.27 -11.15
CA ARG A 382 1.53 -19.71 -12.39
C ARG A 382 2.82 -18.94 -12.65
N THR A 383 2.78 -17.63 -12.45
CA THR A 383 3.93 -16.76 -12.69
C THR A 383 5.08 -17.08 -11.74
N HIS A 384 4.79 -17.26 -10.46
CA HIS A 384 5.80 -17.56 -9.46
C HIS A 384 6.31 -18.99 -9.57
N LEU A 385 5.46 -19.96 -9.90
CA LEU A 385 5.89 -21.33 -10.15
C LEU A 385 6.89 -21.41 -11.31
N ASN A 386 6.61 -20.72 -12.43
CA ASN A 386 7.56 -20.63 -13.55
C ASN A 386 8.89 -19.97 -13.12
N LYS A 387 8.84 -18.87 -12.37
CA LYS A 387 10.06 -18.21 -11.85
C LYS A 387 10.88 -19.13 -10.97
N MET A 388 10.26 -19.88 -10.07
CA MET A 388 10.98 -20.82 -9.20
C MET A 388 11.59 -21.97 -10.01
N VAL A 389 10.86 -22.51 -10.99
CA VAL A 389 11.36 -23.55 -11.91
C VAL A 389 12.60 -23.07 -12.68
N ASP A 390 12.55 -21.85 -13.22
CA ASP A 390 13.67 -21.24 -13.94
C ASP A 390 14.86 -20.96 -13.00
N ARG A 391 14.59 -20.39 -11.81
CA ARG A 391 15.60 -20.03 -10.80
C ARG A 391 16.42 -21.24 -10.36
N TYR A 392 15.75 -22.35 -10.08
CA TYR A 392 16.38 -23.56 -9.53
C TYR A 392 16.71 -24.63 -10.57
N GLY A 393 16.50 -24.35 -11.86
CA GLY A 393 16.81 -25.28 -12.95
C GLY A 393 16.10 -26.63 -12.77
N VAL A 394 14.82 -26.60 -12.40
CA VAL A 394 14.01 -27.82 -12.23
C VAL A 394 13.83 -28.52 -13.58
N ASP A 395 13.80 -29.85 -13.59
CA ASP A 395 13.53 -30.63 -14.82
C ASP A 395 12.21 -30.20 -15.47
N ALA A 396 12.27 -29.89 -16.76
CA ALA A 396 11.12 -29.38 -17.49
C ALA A 396 9.95 -30.36 -17.55
N ASN A 397 10.19 -31.68 -17.55
CA ASN A 397 9.10 -32.66 -17.55
C ASN A 397 8.44 -32.73 -16.18
N LEU A 398 9.22 -32.68 -15.10
CA LEU A 398 8.70 -32.61 -13.74
C LEU A 398 7.81 -31.38 -13.55
N ALA A 399 8.28 -30.21 -13.98
CA ALA A 399 7.52 -28.96 -13.90
C ALA A 399 6.28 -28.94 -14.81
N ALA A 400 6.41 -29.37 -16.07
CA ALA A 400 5.30 -29.44 -17.03
C ALA A 400 4.16 -30.33 -16.52
N GLY A 401 4.52 -31.41 -15.84
CA GLY A 401 3.57 -32.31 -15.20
C GLY A 401 2.64 -31.65 -14.19
N VAL A 402 2.95 -30.47 -13.62
CA VAL A 402 1.99 -29.67 -12.83
C VAL A 402 1.51 -28.45 -13.60
N LEU A 403 2.41 -27.69 -14.22
CA LEU A 403 2.12 -26.43 -14.92
C LEU A 403 1.06 -26.57 -16.01
N GLU A 404 1.08 -27.68 -16.77
CA GLU A 404 0.12 -27.92 -17.85
C GLU A 404 -1.27 -28.28 -17.32
N ARG A 405 -1.40 -28.66 -16.04
CA ARG A 405 -2.64 -29.05 -15.35
C ARG A 405 -3.18 -27.97 -14.41
N MET A 406 -2.57 -26.80 -14.38
CA MET A 406 -3.06 -25.66 -13.62
C MET A 406 -4.24 -24.96 -14.30
N GLU A 407 -5.22 -24.54 -13.50
CA GLU A 407 -6.44 -23.85 -13.93
C GLU A 407 -6.70 -22.62 -13.05
N ASP A 408 -6.75 -21.42 -13.65
CA ASP A 408 -7.00 -20.17 -12.94
C ASP A 408 -8.51 -19.93 -12.82
N LEU A 409 -9.03 -20.01 -11.60
CA LEU A 409 -10.45 -19.84 -11.34
C LEU A 409 -10.93 -18.39 -11.49
N SER A 410 -10.07 -17.41 -11.22
CA SER A 410 -10.49 -16.01 -11.07
C SER A 410 -11.13 -15.43 -12.36
N PRO A 411 -10.53 -15.56 -13.56
CA PRO A 411 -11.13 -15.08 -14.79
C PRO A 411 -12.47 -15.75 -15.09
N TRP A 412 -12.60 -17.03 -14.78
CA TRP A 412 -13.80 -17.82 -15.05
C TRP A 412 -14.95 -17.42 -14.12
N VAL A 413 -14.69 -17.38 -12.81
CA VAL A 413 -15.67 -16.97 -11.79
C VAL A 413 -16.14 -15.54 -12.03
N ASN A 414 -15.22 -14.59 -12.21
CA ASN A 414 -15.53 -13.16 -12.35
C ASN A 414 -16.18 -12.79 -13.71
N LYS A 415 -16.03 -13.62 -14.74
CA LYS A 415 -16.78 -13.45 -16.00
C LYS A 415 -18.20 -13.99 -15.89
N ALA A 416 -18.38 -15.11 -15.20
CA ALA A 416 -19.66 -15.79 -15.09
C ALA A 416 -20.62 -15.11 -14.09
N TYR A 417 -20.09 -14.58 -12.99
CA TYR A 417 -20.89 -14.02 -11.89
C TYR A 417 -20.38 -12.64 -11.44
N ALA A 418 -21.32 -11.85 -10.91
CA ALA A 418 -21.01 -10.76 -9.99
C ALA A 418 -21.42 -11.18 -8.58
N PHE A 419 -20.58 -10.90 -7.60
CA PHE A 419 -20.81 -11.25 -6.20
C PHE A 419 -21.22 -10.02 -5.38
N PRO A 420 -21.93 -10.21 -4.25
CA PRO A 420 -22.31 -9.12 -3.35
C PRO A 420 -21.08 -8.68 -2.52
N ALA A 421 -20.03 -8.23 -3.20
CA ALA A 421 -18.75 -7.85 -2.63
C ALA A 421 -18.19 -6.61 -3.35
N TYR A 422 -17.38 -5.82 -2.65
CA TYR A 422 -16.75 -4.62 -3.20
C TYR A 422 -15.45 -4.91 -3.97
N GLY A 423 -15.05 -6.18 -4.04
CA GLY A 423 -13.86 -6.66 -4.73
C GLY A 423 -14.09 -8.00 -5.43
N GLU A 424 -13.24 -8.29 -6.41
CA GLU A 424 -13.26 -9.53 -7.22
C GLU A 424 -12.15 -10.53 -6.79
N GLY A 425 -11.53 -10.31 -5.63
CA GLY A 425 -10.50 -11.18 -5.05
C GLY A 425 -11.07 -12.30 -4.18
N LEU A 426 -10.24 -13.30 -3.86
CA LEU A 426 -10.58 -14.52 -3.14
C LEU A 426 -11.35 -14.22 -1.84
N LYS A 427 -10.74 -13.42 -0.95
CA LYS A 427 -11.30 -13.07 0.35
C LYS A 427 -12.66 -12.38 0.25
N ALA A 428 -12.80 -11.45 -0.70
CA ALA A 428 -14.05 -10.71 -0.88
C ALA A 428 -15.18 -11.64 -1.36
N ILE A 429 -14.90 -12.49 -2.35
CA ILE A 429 -15.89 -13.39 -2.93
C ILE A 429 -16.24 -14.51 -1.96
N ALA A 430 -15.26 -15.22 -1.37
CA ALA A 430 -15.56 -16.33 -0.47
C ALA A 430 -16.35 -15.88 0.77
N LYS A 431 -16.01 -14.72 1.38
CA LYS A 431 -16.80 -14.13 2.48
C LYS A 431 -18.24 -13.84 2.04
N SER A 432 -18.43 -13.32 0.83
CA SER A 432 -19.77 -13.07 0.26
C SER A 432 -20.59 -14.35 0.04
N LEU A 433 -19.91 -15.50 -0.07
CA LEU A 433 -20.48 -16.84 -0.17
C LEU A 433 -20.51 -17.60 1.17
N GLY A 434 -20.27 -16.90 2.29
CA GLY A 434 -20.36 -17.47 3.63
C GLY A 434 -19.15 -18.26 4.11
N PHE A 435 -18.01 -18.18 3.42
CA PHE A 435 -16.75 -18.72 3.95
C PHE A 435 -16.21 -17.82 5.07
N HIS A 436 -15.69 -18.43 6.13
CA HIS A 436 -15.12 -17.75 7.27
C HIS A 436 -13.70 -18.25 7.48
N TRP A 437 -12.73 -17.34 7.45
CA TRP A 437 -11.36 -17.65 7.86
C TRP A 437 -11.34 -17.91 9.35
N GLN A 438 -10.47 -18.82 9.77
CA GLN A 438 -10.21 -19.13 11.17
C GLN A 438 -9.40 -18.01 11.84
N GLN A 439 -8.62 -17.27 11.03
CA GLN A 439 -7.83 -16.12 11.46
C GLN A 439 -8.29 -14.85 10.74
N ASP A 440 -8.75 -13.86 11.50
CA ASP A 440 -9.11 -12.54 10.96
C ASP A 440 -7.95 -11.52 11.06
N ASP A 441 -6.90 -11.82 11.84
CA ASP A 441 -5.77 -10.94 12.14
C ASP A 441 -4.55 -11.13 11.22
N VAL A 442 -4.45 -12.28 10.54
CA VAL A 442 -3.36 -12.55 9.60
C VAL A 442 -3.74 -12.11 8.18
N SER A 443 -2.78 -11.47 7.52
CA SER A 443 -2.84 -11.08 6.11
C SER A 443 -1.58 -11.57 5.40
N GLY A 444 -1.53 -11.58 4.06
CA GLY A 444 -0.32 -11.98 3.33
C GLY A 444 0.95 -11.16 3.66
N VAL A 445 0.82 -9.93 4.19
CA VAL A 445 2.00 -9.19 4.71
C VAL A 445 2.31 -9.59 6.15
N GLY A 446 1.29 -9.92 6.94
CA GLY A 446 1.46 -10.52 8.26
C GLY A 446 2.16 -11.89 8.19
N SER A 447 1.82 -12.74 7.22
CA SER A 447 2.47 -14.04 7.03
C SER A 447 3.97 -13.89 6.71
N MET A 448 4.34 -12.92 5.86
CA MET A 448 5.74 -12.58 5.60
C MET A 448 6.49 -12.16 6.88
N THR A 449 5.91 -11.27 7.70
CA THR A 449 6.54 -10.83 8.96
C THR A 449 6.68 -11.99 9.95
N LEU A 450 5.66 -12.86 10.05
CA LEU A 450 5.72 -14.06 10.87
C LEU A 450 6.82 -15.02 10.38
N TYR A 451 7.02 -15.14 9.07
CA TYR A 451 8.05 -16.00 8.49
C TYR A 451 9.46 -15.47 8.80
N VAL A 452 9.70 -14.18 8.61
CA VAL A 452 10.98 -13.55 8.97
C VAL A 452 11.29 -13.78 10.45
N LYS A 453 10.30 -13.55 11.34
CA LYS A 453 10.43 -13.82 12.78
C LYS A 453 10.73 -15.30 13.07
N TYR A 454 10.07 -16.22 12.36
CA TYR A 454 10.31 -17.65 12.48
C TYR A 454 11.75 -18.02 12.10
N VAL A 455 12.26 -17.53 10.98
CA VAL A 455 13.64 -17.79 10.54
C VAL A 455 14.65 -17.16 11.51
N GLU A 456 14.43 -15.91 11.95
CA GLU A 456 15.27 -15.22 12.94
C GLU A 456 15.31 -15.93 14.31
N SER A 457 14.25 -16.66 14.67
CA SER A 457 14.23 -17.52 15.85
C SER A 457 15.07 -18.80 15.72
N GLY A 458 15.73 -19.00 14.58
CA GLY A 458 16.43 -20.24 14.25
C GLY A 458 15.46 -21.39 13.95
N SER A 459 14.31 -21.09 13.32
CA SER A 459 13.25 -22.07 13.01
C SER A 459 12.64 -22.74 14.25
N THR A 460 12.35 -21.96 15.30
CA THR A 460 11.81 -22.50 16.57
C THR A 460 10.49 -21.86 17.03
N ASP A 461 10.05 -20.76 16.41
CA ASP A 461 8.78 -20.09 16.72
C ASP A 461 7.58 -20.84 16.08
N GLU A 462 7.22 -21.98 16.66
CA GLU A 462 6.11 -22.82 16.19
C GLU A 462 4.77 -22.09 16.16
N GLU A 463 4.56 -21.06 17.00
CA GLU A 463 3.33 -20.27 16.96
C GLU A 463 3.24 -19.45 15.67
N ALA A 464 4.34 -18.81 15.26
CA ALA A 464 4.42 -18.09 14.00
C ALA A 464 4.18 -19.02 12.80
N LYS A 465 4.82 -20.19 12.81
CA LYS A 465 4.65 -21.22 11.76
C LYS A 465 3.21 -21.70 11.66
N GLN A 466 2.58 -22.07 12.79
CA GLN A 466 1.19 -22.52 12.81
C GLN A 466 0.24 -21.45 12.28
N LYS A 467 0.48 -20.18 12.61
CA LYS A 467 -0.33 -19.06 12.09
C LYS A 467 -0.24 -18.96 10.57
N ILE A 468 0.97 -18.98 10.02
CA ILE A 468 1.22 -18.96 8.57
C ILE A 468 0.52 -20.13 7.87
N VAL A 469 0.71 -21.34 8.40
CA VAL A 469 0.17 -22.57 7.79
C VAL A 469 -1.35 -22.56 7.79
N LEU A 470 -2.00 -22.10 8.87
CA LEU A 470 -3.46 -22.02 8.96
C LEU A 470 -4.04 -20.93 8.04
N TYR A 471 -3.37 -19.79 7.91
CA TYR A 471 -3.78 -18.73 6.98
C TYR A 471 -3.82 -19.25 5.53
N ASN A 472 -2.75 -19.93 5.09
CA ASN A 472 -2.68 -20.49 3.75
C ASN A 472 -3.64 -21.69 3.54
N GLU A 473 -3.85 -22.50 4.59
CA GLU A 473 -4.87 -23.56 4.59
C GLU A 473 -6.27 -22.98 4.32
N ASP A 474 -6.64 -21.90 5.00
CA ASP A 474 -7.91 -21.21 4.78
C ASP A 474 -8.02 -20.65 3.34
N ASP A 475 -6.96 -20.10 2.76
CA ASP A 475 -6.96 -19.60 1.37
C ASP A 475 -7.15 -20.74 0.34
N CYS A 476 -6.54 -21.91 0.58
CA CYS A 476 -6.79 -23.12 -0.21
C CYS A 476 -8.25 -23.60 -0.10
N PHE A 477 -8.78 -23.66 1.12
CA PHE A 477 -10.18 -24.05 1.35
C PHE A 477 -11.19 -23.01 0.82
N ALA A 478 -10.87 -21.72 0.87
CA ALA A 478 -11.69 -20.66 0.29
C ALA A 478 -11.78 -20.81 -1.24
N THR A 479 -10.66 -21.19 -1.87
CA THR A 479 -10.61 -21.45 -3.31
C THR A 479 -11.50 -22.65 -3.68
N MET A 480 -11.41 -23.74 -2.92
CA MET A 480 -12.31 -24.90 -3.05
C MET A 480 -13.78 -24.52 -2.84
N HIS A 481 -14.08 -23.73 -1.81
CA HIS A 481 -15.44 -23.28 -1.49
C HIS A 481 -16.09 -22.48 -2.63
N ILE A 482 -15.33 -21.59 -3.28
CA ILE A 482 -15.83 -20.86 -4.44
C ILE A 482 -16.06 -21.82 -5.61
N TYR A 483 -15.13 -22.73 -5.88
CA TYR A 483 -15.30 -23.73 -6.95
C TYR A 483 -16.57 -24.56 -6.74
N ASP A 484 -16.77 -25.10 -5.53
CA ASP A 484 -17.94 -25.90 -5.17
C ASP A 484 -19.24 -25.11 -5.32
N TRP A 485 -19.24 -23.85 -4.88
CA TRP A 485 -20.41 -22.99 -5.04
C TRP A 485 -20.76 -22.81 -6.52
N VAL A 486 -19.77 -22.58 -7.39
CA VAL A 486 -20.01 -22.40 -8.83
C VAL A 486 -20.47 -23.70 -9.49
N MET A 487 -19.85 -24.83 -9.16
CA MET A 487 -20.26 -26.15 -9.67
C MET A 487 -21.71 -26.47 -9.30
N ALA A 488 -22.15 -26.10 -8.10
CA ALA A 488 -23.54 -26.27 -7.68
C ALA A 488 -24.54 -25.40 -8.48
N GLN A 489 -24.09 -24.34 -9.17
CA GLN A 489 -24.94 -23.51 -10.03
C GLN A 489 -25.12 -24.07 -11.46
N GLU A 490 -24.37 -25.12 -11.84
CA GLU A 490 -24.51 -25.76 -13.16
C GLU A 490 -25.66 -26.78 -13.21
N ILE A 491 -26.21 -27.15 -12.05
CA ILE A 491 -27.35 -28.06 -11.88
C ILE A 491 -28.65 -27.27 -12.02
#